data_AF-A0A7X1GQ36-F1
#
_entry.id   AF-A0A7X1GQ36-F1
#
_cell.length_a   1.000
_cell.length_b   1.000
_cell.length_c   1.000
_cell.angle_alpha   90.00
_cell.angle_beta   90.00
_cell.angle_gamma   90.00
#
_symmetry.space_group_name_H-M   'P 1'
#
loop_
_entity.id
_entity.type
_entity.pdbx_description
1 polymer ?
#
loop_
_entity_poly.entity_id
_entity_poly.type
_entity_poly.pdbx_seq_one_letter_code
_entity_poly.pdbx_strand_id
1 'polypeptide(L)'
;MLERECVLTKLIIFGAILFWIMNIKTNLVWSHSPHDTVDTLAISPRYQLDKTVFCNLTHGNFFLLKSTNKGISWGPSQIGLPHFKMNFVAFSPSYEIDKVVFAGTRGGGVFKSIDGGVSWNSCNNGLTDLTVTSLSVSPSFVLDRT
;
A
#
# COMPACT_ATOMS: atom_id res chain seq x y z
N MET A 1 30.76 -24.95 56.99
CA MET A 1 30.66 -23.54 56.56
C MET A 1 30.60 -23.43 55.03
N LEU A 2 31.37 -24.22 54.27
CA LEU A 2 31.42 -24.21 52.80
C LEU A 2 30.13 -24.65 52.06
N GLU A 3 29.31 -25.53 52.63
CA GLU A 3 28.09 -26.02 51.95
C GLU A 3 26.94 -25.00 51.90
N ARG A 4 26.85 -24.10 52.90
CA ARG A 4 25.81 -23.07 52.95
C ARG A 4 26.03 -21.98 51.89
N GLU A 5 27.29 -21.64 51.62
CA GLU A 5 27.70 -20.71 50.56
C GLU A 5 27.32 -21.25 49.16
N CYS A 6 27.52 -22.56 48.90
CA CYS A 6 27.20 -23.19 47.60
C CYS A 6 25.69 -23.18 47.29
N VAL A 7 24.84 -23.38 48.31
CA VAL A 7 23.37 -23.33 48.16
C VAL A 7 22.89 -21.89 47.94
N LEU A 8 23.48 -20.92 48.65
CA LEU A 8 23.12 -19.51 48.53
C LEU A 8 23.43 -18.97 47.12
N THR A 9 24.61 -19.28 46.57
CA THR A 9 25.01 -18.84 45.23
C THR A 9 24.12 -19.46 44.15
N LYS A 10 23.71 -20.73 44.31
CA LYS A 10 22.76 -21.38 43.39
C LYS A 10 21.37 -20.74 43.42
N LEU A 11 20.87 -20.36 44.61
CA LEU A 11 19.57 -19.67 44.75
C LEU A 11 19.58 -18.26 44.15
N ILE A 12 20.67 -17.51 44.31
CA ILE A 12 20.81 -16.17 43.73
C ILE A 12 20.85 -16.24 42.20
N ILE A 13 21.60 -17.19 41.63
CA ILE A 13 21.65 -17.40 40.18
C ILE A 13 20.28 -17.80 39.64
N PHE A 14 19.56 -18.70 40.33
CA PHE A 14 18.22 -19.11 39.92
C PHE A 14 17.22 -17.94 39.99
N GLY A 15 17.30 -17.12 41.04
CA GLY A 15 16.49 -15.91 41.20
C GLY A 15 16.78 -14.86 40.13
N ALA A 16 18.05 -14.66 39.77
CA ALA A 16 18.46 -13.74 38.72
C ALA A 16 18.01 -14.19 37.33
N ILE A 17 18.10 -15.48 37.02
CA ILE A 17 17.61 -16.07 35.77
C ILE A 17 16.08 -15.96 35.69
N LEU A 18 15.37 -16.26 36.78
CA LEU A 18 13.92 -16.13 36.83
C LEU A 18 13.46 -14.67 36.67
N PHE A 19 14.14 -13.73 37.33
CA PHE A 19 13.88 -12.30 37.17
C PHE A 19 14.17 -11.79 35.75
N TRP A 20 15.20 -12.34 35.09
CA TRP A 20 15.54 -12.02 33.70
C TRP A 20 14.48 -12.57 32.73
N ILE A 21 14.02 -13.81 32.90
CA ILE A 21 12.96 -14.42 32.08
C ILE A 21 11.63 -13.68 32.26
N MET A 22 11.27 -13.28 33.48
CA MET A 22 10.03 -12.53 33.75
C MET A 22 10.06 -11.08 33.23
N ASN A 23 11.24 -10.53 32.93
CA ASN A 23 11.41 -9.21 32.32
C ASN A 23 11.61 -9.25 30.80
N ILE A 24 11.51 -10.42 30.17
CA ILE A 24 11.40 -10.50 28.71
C ILE A 24 10.01 -9.96 28.33
N LYS A 25 9.95 -8.67 28.02
CA LYS A 25 8.82 -8.04 27.35
C LYS A 25 8.73 -8.60 25.93
N THR A 26 8.22 -9.81 25.77
CA THR A 26 7.74 -10.25 24.47
C THR A 26 6.50 -9.43 24.18
N ASN A 27 6.57 -8.54 23.19
CA ASN A 27 5.36 -7.95 22.64
C ASN A 27 4.57 -9.12 22.03
N LEU A 28 3.36 -9.37 22.55
CA LEU A 28 2.44 -10.30 21.93
C LEU A 28 2.14 -9.77 20.52
N VAL A 29 2.78 -10.34 19.50
CA VAL A 29 2.42 -10.03 18.12
C VAL A 29 1.26 -10.94 17.80
N TRP A 30 0.06 -10.36 17.77
CA TRP A 30 -1.09 -11.04 17.20
C TRP A 30 -0.78 -11.28 15.74
N SER A 31 -0.78 -12.56 15.34
CA SER A 31 -1.00 -12.92 13.94
C SER A 31 -2.43 -12.50 13.59
N HIS A 32 -2.68 -11.20 13.39
CA HIS A 32 -3.68 -10.88 12.40
C HIS A 32 -3.09 -11.38 11.09
N SER A 33 -3.79 -12.26 10.39
CA SER A 33 -3.43 -12.52 9.01
C SER A 33 -3.37 -11.16 8.30
N PRO A 34 -2.29 -10.76 7.63
CA PRO A 34 -2.42 -9.66 6.69
C PRO A 34 -3.34 -10.18 5.59
N HIS A 35 -4.61 -9.79 5.64
CA HIS A 35 -5.55 -10.08 4.55
C HIS A 35 -5.31 -9.12 3.36
N ASP A 36 -4.40 -8.16 3.54
CA ASP A 36 -4.06 -7.14 2.56
C ASP A 36 -3.20 -7.77 1.46
N THR A 37 -3.87 -8.37 0.49
CA THR A 37 -3.27 -8.88 -0.73
C THR A 37 -2.98 -7.72 -1.67
N VAL A 38 -1.79 -7.75 -2.26
CA VAL A 38 -1.44 -6.88 -3.40
C VAL A 38 -1.94 -7.56 -4.66
N ASP A 39 -2.90 -6.96 -5.35
CA ASP A 39 -3.46 -7.56 -6.57
C ASP A 39 -2.71 -7.10 -7.82
N THR A 40 -2.24 -5.86 -7.86
CA THR A 40 -1.55 -5.28 -9.02
C THR A 40 -0.56 -4.19 -8.64
N LEU A 41 0.42 -4.00 -9.53
CA LEU A 41 1.36 -2.88 -9.51
C LEU A 41 1.26 -2.15 -10.85
N ALA A 42 1.14 -0.83 -10.78
CA ALA A 42 1.28 0.03 -11.96
C ALA A 42 2.57 0.84 -11.83
N ILE A 43 3.42 0.74 -12.85
CA ILE A 43 4.73 1.39 -12.89
C ILE A 43 4.67 2.55 -13.87
N SER A 44 5.19 3.71 -13.47
CA SER A 44 5.28 4.89 -14.35
C SER A 44 6.07 4.58 -15.63
N PRO A 45 5.64 5.04 -16.82
CA PRO A 45 6.42 4.96 -18.06
C PRO A 45 7.81 5.60 -17.96
N ARG A 46 7.99 6.52 -17.01
CA ARG A 46 9.25 7.20 -16.72
C ARG A 46 9.80 6.82 -15.34
N TYR A 47 9.54 5.59 -14.89
CA TYR A 47 10.00 5.09 -13.59
C TYR A 47 11.48 5.36 -13.33
N GLN A 48 12.35 5.33 -14.35
CA GLN A 48 13.77 5.61 -14.13
C GLN A 48 14.05 7.02 -13.61
N LEU A 49 13.17 7.99 -13.86
CA LEU A 49 13.29 9.38 -13.40
C LEU A 49 12.50 9.62 -12.11
N ASP A 50 11.24 9.19 -12.07
CA ASP A 50 10.30 9.57 -11.00
C ASP A 50 10.12 8.51 -9.90
N LYS A 51 10.63 7.29 -10.13
CA LYS A 51 10.49 6.11 -9.25
C LYS A 51 9.05 5.87 -8.79
N THR A 52 8.06 6.30 -9.59
CA THR A 52 6.64 6.27 -9.21
C THR A 52 6.02 4.91 -9.50
N VAL A 53 5.40 4.33 -8.48
CA VAL A 53 4.63 3.08 -8.56
C VAL A 53 3.36 3.23 -7.77
N PHE A 54 2.26 2.70 -8.30
CA PHE A 54 1.03 2.47 -7.54
C PHE A 54 0.87 0.99 -7.23
N CYS A 55 0.31 0.73 -6.05
CA CYS A 55 -0.02 -0.60 -5.56
C CYS A 55 -1.43 -0.56 -4.99
N ASN A 56 -2.29 -1.47 -5.41
CA ASN A 56 -3.62 -1.61 -4.83
C ASN A 56 -3.64 -2.73 -3.78
N LEU A 57 -4.52 -2.57 -2.79
CA LEU A 57 -4.76 -3.55 -1.76
C LEU A 57 -6.23 -3.96 -1.77
N THR A 58 -6.51 -5.26 -1.70
CA THR A 58 -7.88 -5.79 -1.74
C THR A 58 -8.60 -5.64 -0.40
N HIS A 59 -7.83 -5.68 0.68
CA HIS A 59 -8.30 -5.62 2.06
C HIS A 59 -7.41 -4.63 2.82
N GLY A 60 -7.98 -3.97 3.82
CA GLY A 60 -7.29 -2.94 4.60
C GLY A 60 -8.00 -1.57 4.58
N ASN A 61 -7.51 -0.65 5.41
CA ASN A 61 -7.99 0.75 5.46
C ASN A 61 -7.53 1.59 4.26
N PHE A 62 -6.53 1.09 3.53
CA PHE A 62 -5.96 1.71 2.35
C PHE A 62 -6.09 0.74 1.19
N PHE A 63 -6.61 1.20 0.06
CA PHE A 63 -6.85 0.37 -1.13
C PHE A 63 -6.05 0.83 -2.35
N LEU A 64 -5.43 2.02 -2.27
CA LEU A 64 -4.45 2.49 -3.25
C LEU A 64 -3.29 3.18 -2.52
N LEU A 65 -2.09 2.68 -2.77
CA LEU A 65 -0.83 3.17 -2.24
C LEU A 65 0.05 3.66 -3.38
N LYS A 66 0.88 4.66 -3.09
CA LYS A 66 1.86 5.22 -4.01
C LYS A 66 3.24 5.22 -3.37
N SER A 67 4.25 4.86 -4.15
CA SER A 67 5.66 5.06 -3.82
C SER A 67 6.31 5.98 -4.86
N THR A 68 7.30 6.77 -4.43
CA THR A 68 8.17 7.60 -5.27
C THR A 68 9.64 7.38 -4.95
N ASN A 69 9.97 6.32 -4.20
CA ASN A 69 11.32 6.07 -3.68
C ASN A 69 11.72 4.59 -3.84
N LYS A 70 11.45 4.03 -5.03
CA LYS A 70 11.78 2.64 -5.38
C LYS A 70 11.06 1.59 -4.51
N GLY A 71 9.88 1.93 -3.98
CA GLY A 71 9.12 1.02 -3.11
C GLY A 71 9.67 0.91 -1.68
N ILE A 72 10.63 1.76 -1.28
CA ILE A 72 11.16 1.78 0.10
C ILE A 72 10.07 2.19 1.09
N SER A 73 9.22 3.15 0.72
CA SER A 73 8.02 3.49 1.47
C SER A 73 6.83 3.77 0.56
N TRP A 74 5.65 3.63 1.14
CA TRP A 74 4.36 3.78 0.48
C TRP A 74 3.48 4.72 1.29
N GLY A 75 2.79 5.63 0.61
CA GLY A 75 1.79 6.52 1.20
C GLY A 75 0.42 6.30 0.55
N PRO A 76 -0.68 6.61 1.26
CA PRO A 76 -2.01 6.49 0.70
C PRO A 76 -2.22 7.45 -0.48
N SER A 77 -2.88 6.95 -1.53
CA SER A 77 -3.28 7.71 -2.72
C SER A 77 -4.78 7.50 -2.94
N GLN A 78 -5.61 8.06 -2.05
CA GLN A 78 -7.03 7.73 -2.02
C GLN A 78 -7.97 8.92 -1.78
N ILE A 79 -7.46 10.15 -1.84
CA ILE A 79 -8.28 11.35 -1.69
C ILE A 79 -9.26 11.43 -2.88
N GLY A 80 -10.56 11.41 -2.59
CA GLY A 80 -11.61 11.41 -3.61
C GLY A 80 -11.94 10.04 -4.20
N LEU A 81 -11.26 8.96 -3.76
CA LEU A 81 -11.64 7.60 -4.13
C LEU A 81 -12.61 7.01 -3.09
N PRO A 82 -13.68 6.33 -3.52
CA PRO A 82 -14.56 5.62 -2.60
C PRO A 82 -13.90 4.32 -2.13
N HIS A 83 -14.36 3.77 -1.00
CA HIS A 83 -13.98 2.43 -0.51
C HIS A 83 -14.59 1.32 -1.40
N PHE A 84 -14.14 1.22 -2.64
CA PHE A 84 -14.44 0.11 -3.53
C PHE A 84 -13.18 -0.70 -3.80
N LYS A 85 -13.35 -1.96 -4.19
CA LYS A 85 -12.24 -2.77 -4.67
C LYS A 85 -11.66 -2.12 -5.92
N MET A 86 -10.44 -1.58 -5.78
CA MET A 86 -9.68 -0.99 -6.87
C MET A 86 -9.01 -2.12 -7.64
N ASN A 87 -9.23 -2.19 -8.95
CA ASN A 87 -8.69 -3.29 -9.74
C ASN A 87 -7.54 -2.86 -10.65
N PHE A 88 -7.56 -1.63 -11.16
CA PHE A 88 -6.65 -1.22 -12.24
C PHE A 88 -6.17 0.21 -12.07
N VAL A 89 -4.90 0.45 -12.37
CA VAL A 89 -4.32 1.79 -12.48
C VAL A 89 -3.58 1.88 -13.81
N ALA A 90 -3.85 2.92 -14.58
CA ALA A 90 -3.24 3.16 -15.89
C ALA A 90 -2.64 4.56 -15.96
N PHE A 91 -1.38 4.65 -16.36
CA PHE A 91 -0.69 5.93 -16.54
C PHE A 91 -0.97 6.50 -17.92
N SER A 92 -1.05 7.82 -18.01
CA SER A 92 -0.82 8.52 -19.28
C SER A 92 0.57 8.17 -19.82
N PRO A 93 0.72 7.92 -21.15
CA PRO A 93 2.04 7.78 -21.76
C PRO A 93 2.98 8.97 -21.54
N SER A 94 2.42 10.16 -21.28
CA SER A 94 3.15 11.40 -20.99
C SER A 94 3.05 11.82 -19.52
N TYR A 95 2.91 10.86 -18.60
CA TYR A 95 2.77 11.09 -17.16
C TYR A 95 3.84 12.02 -16.57
N GLU A 96 5.04 12.05 -17.12
CA GLU A 96 6.09 12.98 -16.69
C GLU A 96 5.71 14.45 -16.87
N ILE A 97 4.89 14.74 -17.88
CA ILE A 97 4.43 16.07 -18.26
C ILE A 97 3.09 16.37 -17.60
N ASP A 98 2.10 15.48 -17.77
CA ASP A 98 0.70 15.78 -17.45
C ASP A 98 0.25 15.29 -16.07
N LYS A 99 1.03 14.40 -15.44
CA LYS A 99 0.69 13.74 -14.17
C LYS A 99 -0.66 13.03 -14.17
N VAL A 100 -1.16 12.64 -15.35
CA VAL A 100 -2.47 12.01 -15.49
C VAL A 100 -2.38 10.52 -15.21
N VAL A 101 -3.27 10.05 -14.35
CA VAL A 101 -3.44 8.63 -14.02
C VAL A 101 -4.92 8.32 -13.95
N PHE A 102 -5.30 7.14 -14.42
CA PHE A 102 -6.66 6.62 -14.33
C PHE A 102 -6.71 5.43 -13.40
N ALA A 103 -7.83 5.29 -12.69
CA ALA A 103 -8.08 4.20 -11.78
C ALA A 103 -9.47 3.59 -12.05
N GLY A 104 -9.52 2.27 -12.13
CA GLY A 104 -10.71 1.50 -12.44
C GLY A 104 -11.14 0.70 -11.23
N THR A 105 -12.38 0.90 -10.79
CA THR A 105 -12.93 0.27 -9.60
C THR A 105 -14.03 -0.74 -9.94
N ARG A 106 -14.24 -1.71 -9.06
CA ARG A 106 -15.41 -2.58 -9.11
C ARG A 106 -16.59 -1.92 -8.40
N GLY A 107 -17.40 -1.19 -9.15
CA GLY A 107 -18.66 -0.60 -8.69
C GLY A 107 -18.64 0.92 -8.48
N GLY A 108 -17.47 1.58 -8.54
CA GLY A 108 -17.36 3.04 -8.50
C GLY A 108 -17.05 3.71 -9.84
N GLY A 109 -16.80 2.92 -10.89
CA GLY A 109 -16.47 3.39 -12.22
C GLY A 109 -15.00 3.77 -12.38
N VAL A 110 -14.77 4.73 -13.26
CA VAL A 110 -13.46 5.27 -13.62
C VAL A 110 -13.19 6.56 -12.85
N PHE A 111 -11.99 6.67 -12.32
CA PHE A 111 -11.49 7.87 -11.66
C PHE A 111 -10.26 8.38 -12.39
N LYS A 112 -10.10 9.70 -12.43
CA LYS A 112 -8.96 10.38 -13.04
C LYS A 112 -8.28 11.26 -12.01
N SER A 113 -6.97 11.18 -11.96
CA SER A 113 -6.10 12.15 -11.31
C SER A 113 -5.36 12.96 -12.36
N ILE A 114 -5.14 14.25 -12.08
CA ILE A 114 -4.32 15.16 -12.89
C ILE A 114 -3.12 15.71 -12.10
N ASP A 115 -2.91 15.18 -10.88
CA ASP A 115 -1.89 15.64 -9.92
C ASP A 115 -1.00 14.48 -9.46
N GLY A 116 -0.94 13.42 -10.26
CA GLY A 116 -0.08 12.27 -10.01
C GLY A 116 -0.59 11.36 -8.90
N GLY A 117 -1.91 11.26 -8.76
CA GLY A 117 -2.58 10.45 -7.73
C GLY A 117 -2.56 11.09 -6.35
N VAL A 118 -2.45 12.42 -6.24
CA VAL A 118 -2.68 13.09 -4.95
C VAL A 118 -4.18 13.13 -4.68
N SER A 119 -4.99 13.47 -5.69
CA SER A 119 -6.45 13.46 -5.64
C SER A 119 -7.07 12.86 -6.90
N TRP A 120 -8.31 12.38 -6.76
CA TRP A 120 -9.03 11.66 -7.79
C TRP A 120 -10.45 12.22 -7.96
N ASN A 121 -10.89 12.30 -9.22
CA ASN A 121 -12.24 12.73 -9.59
C ASN A 121 -12.91 11.66 -10.44
N SER A 122 -14.18 11.38 -10.18
CA SER A 122 -14.97 10.42 -10.97
C SER A 122 -15.18 10.91 -12.41
N CYS A 123 -15.02 10.02 -13.39
CA CYS A 123 -15.20 10.29 -14.83
C CYS A 123 -16.22 9.32 -15.42
N ASN A 124 -17.43 9.29 -14.84
CA ASN A 124 -18.44 8.25 -15.09
C ASN A 124 -19.62 8.70 -15.96
N ASN A 125 -19.56 9.89 -16.56
CA ASN A 125 -20.68 10.41 -17.34
C ASN A 125 -21.01 9.49 -18.53
N GLY A 126 -22.26 9.03 -18.61
CA GLY A 126 -22.71 8.09 -19.64
C GLY A 126 -22.46 6.61 -19.33
N LEU A 127 -21.78 6.27 -18.22
CA LEU A 127 -21.66 4.88 -17.79
C LEU A 127 -22.92 4.42 -17.03
N THR A 128 -23.54 3.34 -17.49
CA THR A 128 -24.70 2.73 -16.81
C THR A 128 -24.32 1.59 -15.86
N ASP A 129 -23.12 1.02 -16.03
CA ASP A 129 -22.49 0.08 -15.11
C ASP A 129 -21.13 0.64 -14.71
N LEU A 130 -20.85 0.60 -13.42
CA LEU A 130 -19.65 1.15 -12.79
C LEU A 130 -18.60 0.06 -12.49
N THR A 131 -18.82 -1.16 -12.97
CA THR A 131 -17.85 -2.25 -12.87
C THR A 131 -16.81 -2.14 -13.97
N VAL A 132 -15.62 -1.64 -13.61
CA VAL A 132 -14.48 -1.60 -14.55
C VAL A 132 -13.70 -2.91 -14.46
N THR A 133 -13.60 -3.61 -15.60
CA THR A 133 -12.88 -4.90 -15.73
C THR A 133 -11.54 -4.78 -16.44
N SER A 134 -11.27 -3.64 -17.09
CA SER A 134 -9.99 -3.32 -17.72
C SER A 134 -9.87 -1.81 -17.97
N LEU A 135 -8.64 -1.31 -18.06
CA LEU A 135 -8.33 0.06 -18.47
C LEU A 135 -7.12 0.07 -19.40
N SER A 136 -7.22 0.86 -20.47
CA SER A 136 -6.13 1.18 -21.38
C SER A 136 -6.20 2.67 -21.72
N VAL A 137 -5.04 3.30 -21.89
CA VAL A 137 -4.92 4.72 -22.27
C VAL A 137 -4.37 4.79 -23.68
N SER A 138 -4.89 5.69 -24.53
CA SER A 138 -4.36 5.90 -25.88
C SER A 138 -2.86 6.20 -25.82
N PRO A 139 -2.02 5.57 -26.67
CA PRO A 139 -0.62 5.95 -26.82
C PRO A 139 -0.43 7.43 -27.18
N SER A 140 -1.45 8.06 -27.77
CA SER A 140 -1.46 9.47 -28.19
C SER A 140 -2.31 10.36 -27.27
N PHE A 141 -2.57 9.95 -26.03
CA PHE A 141 -3.40 10.67 -25.06
C PHE A 141 -3.07 12.17 -24.91
N VAL A 142 -1.80 12.55 -25.06
CA VAL A 142 -1.38 13.96 -25.02
C VAL A 142 -2.03 14.82 -26.11
N LEU A 143 -2.37 14.21 -27.26
CA LEU A 143 -3.00 14.86 -28.41
C LEU A 143 -4.52 14.66 -28.43
N ASP A 144 -4.99 13.44 -28.19
CA ASP A 144 -6.40 13.07 -28.38
C ASP A 144 -7.25 13.13 -27.10
N ARG A 145 -6.63 13.10 -25.92
CA ARG A 145 -7.29 13.05 -24.61
C ARG A 145 -8.25 11.87 -24.43
N THR A 146 -8.03 10.74 -25.14
CA THR A 146 -8.88 9.53 -25.11
C THR A 146 -8.25 8.31 -24.47
#